data_AF-A0A183M327-F1
#
_entry.id   AF-A0A183M327-F1
#
_cell.length_a   1.000
_cell.length_b   1.000
_cell.length_c   1.000
_cell.angle_alpha   90.00
_cell.angle_beta   90.00
_cell.angle_gamma   90.00
#
_symmetry.space_group_name_H-M   'P 1'
#
loop_
_entity.id
_entity.type
_entity.pdbx_description
1 polymer ?
#
loop_
_entity_poly.entity_id
_entity_poly.type
_entity_poly.pdbx_seq_one_letter_code
_entity_poly.pdbx_strand_id
1 'polypeptide(L)'
;MHVKTTSLTEDPASVGLKPITLDGETKEDVQSFTYLGSIIDERGESDTDVKARIGNARTAFLQLKNIRNSKQLSTNIKETIFNTNVKTFLL
;
A
#
# COMPACT_ATOMS: atom_id res chain seq x y z
N MET A 1 -16.42 49.97 -13.10
CA MET A 1 -15.83 48.76 -13.74
C MET A 1 -16.57 47.56 -13.18
N HIS A 2 -17.24 46.79 -14.04
CA HIS A 2 -18.14 45.71 -13.66
C HIS A 2 -17.36 44.56 -13.00
N VAL A 3 -17.75 44.18 -11.79
CA VAL A 3 -17.31 42.92 -11.17
C VAL A 3 -18.25 41.83 -11.68
N LYS A 4 -17.75 40.98 -12.59
CA LYS A 4 -18.51 39.84 -13.09
C LYS A 4 -18.22 38.64 -12.19
N THR A 5 -19.19 38.25 -11.39
CA THR A 5 -19.18 36.99 -10.64
C THR A 5 -19.55 35.87 -11.60
N THR A 6 -18.58 35.03 -11.96
CA THR A 6 -18.85 33.73 -12.59
C THR A 6 -18.77 32.67 -11.51
N SER A 7 -19.93 32.22 -11.07
CA SER A 7 -20.14 31.00 -10.32
C SER A 7 -19.63 29.81 -11.13
N LEU A 8 -18.55 29.17 -10.67
CA LEU A 8 -18.24 27.81 -11.12
C LEU A 8 -19.15 26.88 -10.33
N THR A 9 -20.18 26.38 -11.02
CA THR A 9 -20.96 25.22 -10.60
C THR A 9 -19.99 24.06 -10.42
N GLU A 10 -19.79 23.61 -9.18
CA GLU A 10 -19.01 22.41 -8.93
C GLU A 10 -19.85 21.19 -9.33
N ASP A 11 -19.34 20.47 -10.33
CA ASP A 11 -19.81 19.15 -10.73
C ASP A 11 -19.42 18.15 -9.62
N PRO A 12 -20.37 17.40 -9.01
CA PRO A 12 -20.09 16.55 -7.85
C PRO A 12 -19.28 15.27 -8.16
N ALA A 13 -18.62 15.16 -9.32
CA ALA A 13 -17.90 13.96 -9.75
C ALA A 13 -16.37 14.12 -9.91
N SER A 14 -15.75 15.11 -9.28
CA SER A 14 -14.28 15.23 -9.26
C SER A 14 -13.78 15.40 -7.83
N VAL A 15 -13.49 14.28 -7.16
CA VAL A 15 -12.59 14.28 -6.01
C VAL A 15 -11.18 14.46 -6.58
N GLY A 16 -10.88 15.70 -7.00
CA GLY A 16 -9.58 16.10 -7.51
C GLY A 16 -8.59 16.15 -6.35
N LEU A 17 -7.65 15.21 -6.33
CA LEU A 17 -6.49 15.26 -5.46
C LEU A 17 -5.77 16.59 -5.72
N LYS A 18 -5.75 17.48 -4.72
CA LYS A 18 -5.03 18.76 -4.84
C LYS A 18 -3.52 18.46 -4.87
N PRO A 19 -2.78 19.01 -5.85
CA PRO A 19 -1.33 18.82 -5.92
C PRO A 19 -0.66 19.36 -4.64
N ILE A 20 0.15 18.52 -3.97
CA ILE A 20 0.88 18.91 -2.78
C ILE A 20 2.16 19.62 -3.22
N THR A 21 2.23 20.94 -3.03
CA THR A 21 3.43 21.74 -3.32
C THR A 21 4.37 21.69 -2.12
N LEU A 22 5.56 21.08 -2.29
CA LEU A 22 6.65 21.11 -1.30
C LEU A 22 7.77 22.00 -1.89
N ASP A 23 8.09 23.09 -1.20
CA ASP A 23 9.19 24.04 -1.51
C ASP A 23 9.23 24.62 -2.94
N GLY A 24 8.07 24.74 -3.60
CA GLY A 24 7.97 25.37 -4.92
C GLY A 24 8.26 24.44 -6.11
N GLU A 25 8.54 23.16 -5.85
CA GLU A 25 8.61 22.12 -6.89
C GLU A 25 7.28 21.35 -6.94
N THR A 26 6.66 21.34 -8.11
CA THR A 26 5.58 20.41 -8.44
C THR A 26 6.20 19.01 -8.51
N LYS A 27 6.05 18.21 -7.44
CA LYS A 27 6.47 16.81 -7.46
C LYS A 27 5.62 16.06 -8.48
N GLU A 28 6.28 15.32 -9.35
CA GLU A 28 5.66 14.45 -10.34
C GLU A 28 4.59 13.59 -9.66
N ASP A 29 3.35 13.72 -10.15
CA ASP A 29 2.24 12.95 -9.66
C ASP A 29 2.54 11.47 -9.95
N VAL A 30 2.83 10.69 -8.91
CA VAL A 30 3.19 9.28 -9.07
C VAL A 30 1.90 8.52 -9.36
N GLN A 31 1.62 8.34 -10.65
CA GLN A 31 0.37 7.74 -11.15
C GLN A 31 0.10 6.34 -10.58
N SER A 32 1.16 5.59 -10.24
CA SER A 32 1.04 4.35 -9.47
C SER A 32 2.36 3.94 -8.81
N PHE A 33 2.29 3.17 -7.71
CA PHE A 33 3.45 2.52 -7.10
C PHE A 33 3.10 1.12 -6.58
N THR A 34 4.09 0.23 -6.54
CA THR A 34 3.88 -1.15 -6.07
C THR A 34 4.18 -1.25 -4.57
N TYR A 35 3.16 -1.58 -3.76
CA TYR A 35 3.32 -1.86 -2.33
C TYR A 35 2.68 -3.20 -2.00
N LEU A 36 3.46 -4.08 -1.37
CA LEU A 36 3.07 -5.47 -1.12
C LEU A 36 2.51 -6.09 -2.41
N GLY A 37 3.25 -6.01 -3.51
CA GLY A 37 2.89 -6.46 -4.86
C GLY A 37 1.52 -6.03 -5.42
N SER A 38 0.79 -5.14 -4.74
CA SER A 38 -0.39 -4.45 -5.24
C SER A 38 0.03 -3.19 -5.97
N ILE A 39 -0.58 -2.90 -7.12
CA ILE A 39 -0.42 -1.60 -7.78
C ILE A 39 -1.36 -0.62 -7.09
N ILE A 40 -0.79 0.30 -6.35
CA ILE A 40 -1.53 1.42 -5.76
C ILE A 40 -1.60 2.51 -6.82
N ASP A 41 -2.77 2.65 -7.43
CA ASP A 41 -3.11 3.76 -8.31
C ASP A 41 -4.14 4.70 -7.64
N GLU A 42 -4.42 5.82 -8.29
CA GLU A 42 -5.40 6.82 -7.81
C GLU A 42 -6.82 6.28 -7.61
N ARG A 43 -7.15 5.10 -8.14
CA ARG A 43 -8.50 4.52 -8.12
C ARG A 43 -8.80 3.72 -6.86
N GLY A 44 -7.81 3.50 -5.99
CA GLY A 44 -8.00 2.83 -4.69
C GLY A 44 -8.25 1.33 -4.79
N GLU A 45 -8.08 0.72 -5.97
CA GLU A 45 -8.29 -0.72 -6.23
C GLU A 45 -7.32 -1.59 -5.40
N SER A 46 -6.17 -1.00 -5.03
CA SER A 46 -5.17 -1.60 -4.15
C SER A 46 -5.66 -1.91 -2.73
N ASP A 47 -6.62 -1.16 -2.17
CA ASP A 47 -7.01 -1.34 -0.77
C ASP A 47 -7.57 -2.75 -0.51
N THR A 48 -8.27 -3.31 -1.50
CA THR A 48 -8.81 -4.68 -1.42
C THR A 48 -7.70 -5.74 -1.49
N ASP A 49 -6.75 -5.59 -2.42
CA ASP A 49 -5.64 -6.54 -2.59
C ASP A 49 -4.67 -6.50 -1.40
N VAL A 50 -4.33 -5.30 -0.91
CA VAL A 50 -3.48 -5.10 0.28
C VAL A 50 -4.12 -5.75 1.51
N LYS A 51 -5.43 -5.55 1.73
CA LYS A 51 -6.15 -6.20 2.84
C LYS A 51 -6.13 -7.72 2.74
N ALA A 52 -6.32 -8.28 1.54
CA ALA A 52 -6.26 -9.71 1.30
C ALA A 52 -4.87 -10.28 1.62
N ARG A 53 -3.80 -9.62 1.16
CA ARG A 53 -2.42 -10.03 1.40
C ARG A 53 -2.00 -9.92 2.87
N ILE A 54 -2.45 -8.89 3.57
CA ILE A 54 -2.28 -8.78 5.03
C ILE A 54 -2.98 -9.93 5.76
N GLY A 55 -4.20 -10.30 5.34
CA GLY A 55 -4.91 -11.46 5.85
C GLY A 55 -4.13 -12.78 5.66
N ASN A 56 -3.58 -12.97 4.47
CA ASN A 56 -2.75 -14.15 4.15
C ASN A 56 -1.46 -14.18 4.98
N ALA A 57 -0.75 -13.06 5.09
CA ALA A 57 0.46 -12.94 5.89
C ALA A 57 0.20 -13.23 7.38
N ARG A 58 -0.92 -12.75 7.93
CA ARG A 58 -1.34 -13.06 9.31
C ARG A 58 -1.60 -14.55 9.50
N THR A 59 -2.29 -15.19 8.55
CA THR A 59 -2.57 -16.63 8.58
C THR A 59 -1.28 -17.45 8.52
N ALA A 60 -0.39 -17.14 7.59
CA ALA A 60 0.91 -17.79 7.48
C ALA A 60 1.77 -17.57 8.73
N PHE A 61 1.73 -16.37 9.32
CA PHE A 61 2.41 -16.07 10.58
C PHE A 61 1.91 -16.95 11.72
N LEU A 62 0.59 -17.20 11.80
CA LEU A 62 0.01 -18.09 12.80
C LEU A 62 0.41 -19.55 12.57
N GLN A 63 0.40 -20.02 11.31
CA GLN A 63 0.83 -21.37 10.97
C GLN A 63 2.30 -21.63 11.34
N LEU A 64 3.16 -20.62 11.22
CA LEU A 64 4.59 -20.72 11.55
C LEU A 64 4.92 -20.73 13.06
N LYS A 65 3.90 -20.68 13.95
CA LYS A 65 4.09 -20.62 15.41
C LYS A 65 5.01 -21.72 15.93
N ASN A 66 4.85 -22.94 15.45
CA ASN A 66 5.64 -24.09 15.90
C ASN A 66 7.12 -23.97 15.49
N ILE A 67 7.38 -23.45 14.28
CA ILE A 67 8.74 -23.26 13.75
C ILE A 67 9.45 -22.15 14.53
N ARG A 68 8.77 -21.02 14.80
CA ARG A 68 9.35 -19.92 15.61
C ARG A 68 9.67 -20.37 17.04
N ASN A 69 8.79 -21.16 17.65
CA ASN A 69 8.94 -21.64 19.03
C ASN A 69 9.86 -22.87 19.16
N SER A 70 10.27 -23.50 18.05
CA SER A 70 11.09 -24.72 18.09
C SER A 70 12.44 -24.47 18.74
N LYS A 71 12.81 -25.26 19.75
CA LYS A 71 14.15 -25.20 20.36
C LYS A 71 15.20 -25.97 19.56
N GLN A 72 14.77 -26.86 18.66
CA GLN A 72 15.66 -27.68 17.83
C GLN A 72 16.21 -26.91 16.62
N LEU A 73 15.55 -25.81 16.24
CA LEU A 73 15.92 -25.03 15.07
C LEU A 73 16.79 -23.83 15.49
N SER A 74 17.89 -23.61 14.79
CA SER A 74 18.74 -22.44 15.00
C SER A 74 18.05 -21.15 14.52
N THR A 75 18.50 -20.02 15.04
CA THR A 75 17.97 -18.68 14.66
C THR A 75 18.07 -18.45 13.15
N ASN A 76 19.22 -18.76 12.53
CA ASN A 76 19.44 -18.56 11.10
C ASN A 76 18.46 -19.36 10.23
N ILE A 77 18.11 -20.58 10.65
CA ILE A 77 17.15 -21.42 9.92
C ILE A 77 15.73 -20.85 10.08
N LYS A 78 15.34 -20.44 11.30
CA LYS A 78 14.04 -19.82 11.54
C LYS A 78 13.86 -18.52 10.75
N GLU A 79 14.90 -17.69 10.72
CA GLU A 79 14.91 -16.43 9.95
C GLU A 79 14.80 -16.69 8.46
N THR A 80 15.53 -17.68 7.94
CA THR A 80 15.43 -18.07 6.52
C THR A 80 14.02 -18.48 6.16
N ILE A 81 13.40 -19.37 6.96
CA ILE A 81 12.03 -19.83 6.71
C ILE A 81 11.05 -18.66 6.80
N PHE A 82 11.19 -17.79 7.81
CA PHE A 82 10.31 -16.64 7.95
C PHE A 82 10.44 -15.67 6.78
N ASN A 83 11.66 -15.31 6.38
CA ASN A 83 11.91 -14.39 5.26
C ASN A 83 11.42 -14.95 3.93
N THR A 84 11.58 -16.25 3.67
CA THR A 84 11.03 -16.88 2.46
C THR A 84 9.51 -16.77 2.43
N ASN A 85 8.83 -17.11 3.54
CA ASN A 85 7.38 -16.99 3.61
C ASN A 85 6.90 -15.54 3.43
N VAL A 86 7.55 -14.59 4.11
CA VAL A 86 7.23 -13.16 3.97
C VAL A 86 7.41 -12.70 2.53
N LYS A 87 8.52 -13.05 1.87
CA LYS A 87 8.73 -12.71 0.46
C LYS A 87 7.63 -13.27 -0.44
N THR A 88 7.20 -14.52 -0.25
CA THR A 88 6.12 -15.13 -1.05
C THR A 88 4.77 -14.42 -0.88
N PHE A 89 4.51 -13.74 0.25
CA PHE A 89 3.26 -12.99 0.46
C PHE A 89 3.37 -11.50 0.11
N LEU A 90 4.57 -10.93 0.02
CA LEU A 90 4.79 -9.49 -0.17
C LEU A 90 5.42 -9.10 -1.53
N LEU A 91 6.01 -10.05 -2.25
CA LEU A 91 6.55 -9.88 -3.61
C LEU A 91 5.73 -10.73 -4.57
#